data_AF-A0A6P1KQX1-F1
#
_entry.id   AF-A0A6P1KQX1-F1
#
_cell.length_a   1.000
_cell.length_b   1.000
_cell.length_c   1.000
_cell.angle_alpha   90.00
_cell.angle_beta   90.00
_cell.angle_gamma   90.00
#
_symmetry.space_group_name_H-M   'P 1'
#
loop_
_entity.id
_entity.type
_entity.pdbx_description
1 polymer ?
#
loop_
_entity_poly.entity_id
_entity_poly.type
_entity_poly.pdbx_seq_one_letter_code
_entity_poly.pdbx_strand_id
1 'polypeptide(L)'
;MLLNRYKNLHLIQQLDPVQDHCRIYHLMNGYEFPWDMTRSLEVALMRTYCVPSISKLLNQTGEFTHCPQKRYDDTSIIVGEMIKWGYDSDRGKEALQRMNALHGRFKIDNGDFLYVLSTFVFEPIRWNVHFGWRLMCEQEKLASFYFWREVGKQMQIQNIPETYEEFERYNLDYERQNFRYSDTNRRVGEATRDLFLSWFPSWMRSSIKPGIYALLDEPMLDAFGFPYPSPLLRSAMVSLLKIRAKLIRLFPPRNQPNFYIDSPIPSYPTGYEIANVGPAENVKQ
;
A
#
# COMPACT_ATOMS: atom_id res chain seq x y z
N MET A 1 32.18 7.71 6.46
CA MET A 1 30.93 7.32 7.12
C MET A 1 29.88 6.65 6.21
N LEU A 2 30.14 6.42 4.91
CA LEU A 2 29.20 5.72 4.00
C LEU A 2 29.37 4.18 3.97
N LEU A 3 30.35 3.62 4.69
CA LEU A 3 30.81 2.22 4.58
C LEU A 3 29.76 1.15 4.93
N ASN A 4 28.57 1.53 5.42
CA ASN A 4 27.56 0.59 5.88
C ASN A 4 26.18 0.73 5.20
N ARG A 5 26.03 1.63 4.21
CA ARG A 5 24.72 1.92 3.59
C ARG A 5 24.08 0.71 2.89
N TYR A 6 24.91 -0.21 2.37
CA TYR A 6 24.47 -1.40 1.62
C TYR A 6 24.54 -2.68 2.45
N LYS A 7 24.76 -2.62 3.77
CA LYS A 7 24.86 -3.84 4.59
C LYS A 7 23.59 -4.69 4.55
N ASN A 8 22.42 -4.07 4.64
CA ASN A 8 21.15 -4.78 4.50
C ASN A 8 20.98 -5.38 3.11
N LEU A 9 21.37 -4.66 2.05
CA LEU A 9 21.35 -5.20 0.69
C LEU A 9 22.22 -6.46 0.59
N HIS A 10 23.47 -6.40 1.06
CA HIS A 10 24.37 -7.56 1.01
C HIS A 10 23.84 -8.74 1.84
N LEU A 11 23.22 -8.47 2.99
CA LEU A 11 22.56 -9.50 3.79
C LEU A 11 21.38 -10.12 3.01
N ILE A 12 20.50 -9.28 2.45
CA ILE A 12 19.32 -9.73 1.71
C ILE A 12 19.70 -10.59 0.50
N GLN A 13 20.77 -10.23 -0.21
CA GLN A 13 21.27 -10.99 -1.36
C GLN A 13 21.78 -12.40 -0.99
N GLN A 14 22.02 -12.67 0.29
CA GLN A 14 22.43 -13.98 0.80
C GLN A 14 21.25 -14.83 1.33
N LEU A 15 20.04 -14.26 1.40
CA LEU A 15 18.84 -14.93 1.90
C LEU A 15 18.08 -15.63 0.76
N ASP A 16 17.40 -16.72 1.07
CA ASP A 16 16.53 -17.42 0.12
C ASP A 16 15.15 -16.72 0.09
N PRO A 17 14.72 -16.11 -1.02
CA PRO A 17 13.45 -15.40 -1.05
C PRO A 17 12.23 -16.29 -0.88
N VAL A 18 12.33 -17.62 -1.02
CA VAL A 18 11.22 -18.53 -0.72
C VAL A 18 11.13 -18.76 0.78
N GLN A 19 12.25 -19.04 1.45
CA GLN A 19 12.27 -19.42 2.87
C GLN A 19 12.31 -18.21 3.81
N ASP A 20 13.02 -17.16 3.42
CA ASP A 20 13.32 -15.98 4.23
C ASP A 20 12.46 -14.75 3.85
N HIS A 21 11.40 -14.91 3.04
CA HIS A 21 10.62 -13.76 2.54
C HIS A 21 10.12 -12.85 3.67
N CYS A 22 9.67 -13.38 4.81
CA CYS A 22 9.25 -12.56 5.95
C CYS A 22 10.40 -11.67 6.47
N ARG A 23 11.61 -12.21 6.57
CA ARG A 23 12.80 -11.48 7.02
C ARG A 23 13.23 -10.43 6.00
N ILE A 24 13.26 -10.79 4.72
CA ILE A 24 13.60 -9.86 3.63
C ILE A 24 12.58 -8.72 3.59
N TYR A 25 11.29 -9.04 3.64
CA TYR A 25 10.21 -8.07 3.60
C TYR A 25 10.23 -7.14 4.83
N HIS A 26 10.55 -7.66 6.02
CA HIS A 26 10.79 -6.86 7.22
C HIS A 26 11.94 -5.86 7.01
N LEU A 27 13.11 -6.30 6.52
CA LEU A 27 14.25 -5.42 6.28
C LEU A 27 13.92 -4.34 5.25
N MET A 28 13.23 -4.73 4.18
CA MET A 28 12.81 -3.86 3.10
C MET A 28 11.87 -2.76 3.59
N ASN A 29 10.85 -3.11 4.39
CA ASN A 29 9.84 -2.19 4.90
C ASN A 29 10.32 -1.37 6.10
N GLY A 30 11.04 -1.97 7.04
CA GLY A 30 11.45 -1.30 8.27
C GLY A 30 12.69 -0.41 8.11
N TYR A 31 13.64 -0.83 7.26
CA TYR A 31 14.98 -0.21 7.21
C TYR A 31 15.29 0.45 5.87
N GLU A 32 15.05 -0.25 4.76
CA GLU A 32 15.52 0.18 3.45
C GLU A 32 14.60 1.24 2.82
N PHE A 33 13.29 0.98 2.82
CA PHE A 33 12.32 1.78 2.08
C PHE A 33 11.07 2.17 2.88
N PRO A 34 11.11 2.47 4.20
CA PRO A 34 9.89 2.64 5.01
C PRO A 34 8.92 3.69 4.47
N TRP A 35 9.43 4.84 4.02
CA TRP A 35 8.58 5.88 3.45
C TRP A 35 8.04 5.48 2.07
N ASP A 36 8.88 4.87 1.23
CA ASP A 36 8.52 4.48 -0.13
C ASP A 36 7.50 3.33 -0.13
N MET A 37 7.62 2.38 0.80
CA MET A 37 6.62 1.32 1.00
C MET A 37 5.28 1.89 1.44
N THR A 38 5.25 2.79 2.42
CA THR A 38 3.98 3.43 2.84
C THR A 38 3.33 4.22 1.70
N ARG A 39 4.10 5.07 0.98
CA ARG A 39 3.54 5.87 -0.11
C ARG A 39 3.10 5.04 -1.31
N SER A 40 3.85 3.99 -1.65
CA SER A 40 3.46 3.10 -2.74
C SER A 40 2.21 2.28 -2.42
N LEU A 41 2.05 1.83 -1.16
CA LEU A 41 0.83 1.15 -0.74
C LEU A 41 -0.39 2.09 -0.68
N GLU A 42 -0.22 3.37 -0.41
CA GLU A 42 -1.28 4.37 -0.58
C GLU A 42 -1.74 4.46 -2.04
N VAL A 43 -0.80 4.49 -2.99
CA VAL A 43 -1.12 4.44 -4.43
C VAL A 43 -1.78 3.10 -4.79
N ALA A 44 -1.28 1.98 -4.25
CA ALA A 44 -1.85 0.66 -4.46
C ALA A 44 -3.31 0.60 -4.02
N LEU A 45 -3.62 1.13 -2.83
CA LEU A 45 -4.99 1.25 -2.34
C LEU A 45 -5.84 2.11 -3.27
N MET A 46 -5.35 3.27 -3.70
CA MET A 46 -6.09 4.10 -4.67
C MET A 46 -6.37 3.37 -5.98
N ARG A 47 -5.44 2.56 -6.51
CA ARG A 47 -5.67 1.75 -7.72
C ARG A 47 -6.84 0.80 -7.59
N THR A 48 -7.04 0.22 -6.41
CA THR A 48 -8.19 -0.66 -6.16
C THR A 48 -9.53 0.05 -6.36
N TYR A 49 -9.58 1.37 -6.12
CA TYR A 49 -10.79 2.17 -6.25
C TYR A 49 -11.13 2.50 -7.70
N CYS A 50 -10.22 2.23 -8.65
CA CYS A 50 -10.46 2.39 -10.08
C CYS A 50 -11.31 1.24 -10.67
N VAL A 51 -11.57 0.19 -9.89
CA VAL A 51 -12.43 -0.94 -10.25
C VAL A 51 -13.85 -0.69 -9.71
N PRO A 52 -14.89 -0.60 -10.57
CA PRO A 52 -16.24 -0.26 -10.14
C PRO A 52 -16.88 -1.20 -9.11
N SER A 53 -16.61 -2.51 -9.16
CA SER A 53 -17.12 -3.47 -8.18
C SER A 53 -16.55 -3.20 -6.78
N ILE A 54 -15.24 -2.96 -6.69
CA ILE A 54 -14.54 -2.62 -5.45
C ILE A 54 -15.02 -1.27 -4.91
N SER A 55 -14.98 -0.22 -5.72
CA SER A 55 -15.34 1.13 -5.27
C SER A 55 -16.80 1.24 -4.83
N LYS A 56 -17.71 0.48 -5.45
CA LYS A 56 -19.11 0.40 -5.06
C LYS A 56 -19.24 -0.14 -3.64
N LEU A 57 -18.55 -1.23 -3.31
CA LEU A 57 -18.55 -1.79 -1.96
C LEU A 57 -17.96 -0.80 -0.97
N LEU A 58 -16.79 -0.22 -1.27
CA LEU A 58 -16.13 0.75 -0.39
C LEU A 58 -17.01 1.96 -0.11
N ASN A 59 -17.68 2.49 -1.14
CA ASN A 59 -18.63 3.60 -1.01
C ASN A 59 -19.83 3.21 -0.15
N GLN A 60 -20.35 1.97 -0.28
CA GLN A 60 -21.47 1.48 0.52
C GLN A 60 -21.15 1.34 2.01
N THR A 61 -19.89 1.06 2.37
CA THR A 61 -19.51 0.99 3.79
C THR A 61 -19.62 2.34 4.51
N GLY A 62 -19.55 3.47 3.79
CA GLY A 62 -19.56 4.82 4.35
C GLY A 62 -18.26 5.24 5.06
N GLU A 63 -17.35 4.31 5.33
CA GLU A 63 -16.13 4.56 6.12
C GLU A 63 -15.20 5.60 5.50
N PHE A 64 -15.10 5.64 4.17
CA PHE A 64 -14.29 6.65 3.47
C PHE A 64 -14.85 8.07 3.62
N THR A 65 -16.16 8.22 3.80
CA THR A 65 -16.79 9.54 3.91
C THR A 65 -16.89 9.98 5.37
N HIS A 66 -17.27 9.07 6.27
CA HIS A 66 -17.55 9.39 7.67
C HIS A 66 -16.33 9.29 8.58
N CYS A 67 -15.45 8.31 8.35
CA CYS A 67 -14.33 7.97 9.23
C CYS A 67 -13.00 7.79 8.46
N PRO A 68 -12.62 8.66 7.49
CA PRO A 68 -11.52 8.39 6.56
C PRO A 68 -10.18 8.16 7.26
N GLN A 69 -9.84 8.96 8.28
CA GLN A 69 -8.59 8.80 9.03
C GLN A 69 -8.55 7.45 9.75
N LYS A 70 -9.65 7.07 10.42
CA LYS A 70 -9.73 5.78 11.12
C LYS A 70 -9.65 4.62 10.14
N ARG A 71 -10.34 4.69 9.00
CA ARG A 71 -10.29 3.67 7.95
C ARG A 71 -8.87 3.48 7.39
N TYR A 72 -8.12 4.57 7.23
CA TYR A 72 -6.71 4.54 6.82
C TYR A 72 -5.82 3.92 7.91
N ASP A 73 -5.99 4.35 9.16
CA ASP A 73 -5.24 3.84 10.31
C ASP A 73 -5.50 2.33 10.51
N ASP A 74 -6.76 1.89 10.39
CA ASP A 74 -7.18 0.50 10.55
C ASP A 74 -6.47 -0.44 9.54
N THR A 75 -6.44 -0.07 8.26
CA THR A 75 -5.71 -0.84 7.26
C THR A 75 -4.21 -0.79 7.50
N SER A 76 -3.67 0.39 7.86
CA SER A 76 -2.25 0.56 8.10
C SER A 76 -1.76 -0.28 9.29
N ILE A 77 -2.60 -0.44 10.32
CA ILE A 77 -2.34 -1.33 11.46
C ILE A 77 -2.32 -2.79 11.00
N ILE A 78 -3.41 -3.27 10.39
CA ILE A 78 -3.53 -4.68 9.96
C ILE A 78 -2.36 -5.08 9.06
N VAL A 79 -2.07 -4.27 8.05
CA VAL A 79 -0.96 -4.51 7.13
C VAL A 79 0.38 -4.39 7.87
N GLY A 80 0.56 -3.34 8.68
CA GLY A 80 1.78 -3.10 9.43
C GLY A 80 2.16 -4.23 10.38
N GLU A 81 1.19 -4.82 11.08
CA GLU A 81 1.40 -5.96 11.99
C GLU A 81 1.91 -7.20 11.24
N MET A 82 1.27 -7.55 10.12
CA MET A 82 1.71 -8.68 9.29
C MET A 82 3.12 -8.45 8.75
N ILE A 83 3.43 -7.24 8.28
CA ILE A 83 4.74 -6.92 7.69
C ILE A 83 5.84 -6.89 8.74
N LYS A 84 5.58 -6.24 9.89
CA LYS A 84 6.59 -6.07 10.94
C LYS A 84 6.94 -7.40 11.59
N TRP A 85 5.94 -8.21 11.92
CA TRP A 85 6.15 -9.43 12.72
C TRP A 85 6.20 -10.71 11.88
N GLY A 86 5.77 -10.66 10.62
CA GLY A 86 5.55 -11.84 9.78
C GLY A 86 4.17 -12.43 10.03
N TYR A 87 3.49 -12.88 8.98
CA TYR A 87 2.10 -13.33 9.03
C TYR A 87 1.88 -14.58 9.92
N ASP A 88 2.92 -15.37 10.19
CA ASP A 88 2.85 -16.57 11.03
C ASP A 88 3.18 -16.33 12.52
N SER A 89 3.63 -15.13 12.87
CA SER A 89 3.81 -14.72 14.28
C SER A 89 2.47 -14.57 15.00
N ASP A 90 2.46 -14.53 16.34
CA ASP A 90 1.22 -14.35 17.10
C ASP A 90 0.48 -13.06 16.71
N ARG A 91 1.19 -11.93 16.61
CA ARG A 91 0.60 -10.65 16.18
C ARG A 91 0.20 -10.66 14.70
N GLY A 92 1.00 -11.28 13.83
CA GLY A 92 0.68 -11.40 12.41
C GLY A 92 -0.58 -12.23 12.16
N LYS A 93 -0.72 -13.37 12.87
CA LYS A 93 -1.91 -14.22 12.84
C LYS A 93 -3.13 -13.49 13.36
N GLU A 94 -3.01 -12.75 14.47
CA GLU A 94 -4.12 -11.95 15.01
C GLU A 94 -4.58 -10.90 13.99
N ALA A 95 -3.65 -10.20 13.33
CA ALA A 95 -3.97 -9.21 12.31
C ALA A 95 -4.62 -9.82 11.06
N LEU A 96 -4.10 -10.97 10.59
CA LEU A 96 -4.67 -11.70 9.48
C LEU A 96 -6.07 -12.23 9.79
N GLN A 97 -6.28 -12.80 10.99
CA GLN A 97 -7.60 -13.26 11.44
C GLN A 97 -8.58 -12.09 11.51
N ARG A 98 -8.14 -10.93 12.03
CA ARG A 98 -8.96 -9.72 12.05
C ARG A 98 -9.31 -9.25 10.65
N MET A 99 -8.36 -9.25 9.72
CA MET A 99 -8.60 -8.92 8.31
C MET A 99 -9.64 -9.86 7.69
N ASN A 100 -9.50 -11.16 7.89
CA ASN A 100 -10.45 -12.17 7.40
C ASN A 100 -11.85 -11.96 8.01
N ALA A 101 -11.93 -11.66 9.30
CA ALA A 101 -13.21 -11.36 9.97
C ALA A 101 -13.89 -10.09 9.43
N LEU A 102 -13.12 -9.04 9.13
CA LEU A 102 -13.64 -7.80 8.54
C LEU A 102 -14.10 -8.01 7.10
N HIS A 103 -13.30 -8.69 6.28
CA HIS A 103 -13.67 -8.99 4.89
C HIS A 103 -14.82 -9.99 4.79
N GLY A 104 -14.90 -10.97 5.68
CA GLY A 104 -15.97 -11.99 5.72
C GLY A 104 -17.37 -11.44 5.97
N ARG A 105 -17.49 -10.16 6.34
CA ARG A 105 -18.79 -9.44 6.45
C ARG A 105 -19.41 -9.13 5.08
N PHE A 106 -18.64 -9.26 4.00
CA PHE A 106 -19.05 -8.88 2.66
C PHE A 106 -18.87 -10.04 1.67
N LYS A 107 -19.74 -10.09 0.66
CA LYS A 107 -19.56 -10.98 -0.49
C LYS A 107 -18.69 -10.30 -1.53
N ILE A 108 -17.37 -10.52 -1.45
CA ILE A 108 -16.37 -9.97 -2.37
C ILE A 108 -16.03 -11.04 -3.42
N ASP A 109 -15.91 -10.63 -4.68
CA ASP A 109 -15.51 -11.54 -5.77
C ASP A 109 -14.04 -11.96 -5.62
N ASN A 110 -13.72 -13.21 -5.98
CA ASN A 110 -12.34 -13.71 -5.90
C ASN A 110 -11.37 -12.91 -6.79
N GLY A 111 -11.81 -12.49 -7.98
CA GLY A 111 -11.03 -11.67 -8.90
C GLY A 111 -10.67 -10.31 -8.29
N ASP A 112 -11.61 -9.68 -7.58
CA ASP A 112 -11.37 -8.44 -6.85
C ASP A 112 -10.36 -8.65 -5.72
N PHE A 113 -10.49 -9.72 -4.93
CA PHE A 113 -9.50 -10.08 -3.92
C PHE A 113 -8.11 -10.31 -4.51
N LEU A 114 -8.02 -11.12 -5.57
CA LEU A 114 -6.77 -11.47 -6.21
C LEU A 114 -6.11 -10.25 -6.85
N TYR A 115 -6.90 -9.34 -7.42
CA TYR A 115 -6.40 -8.06 -7.93
C TYR A 115 -5.87 -7.19 -6.79
N VAL A 116 -6.63 -6.98 -5.72
CA VAL A 116 -6.17 -6.20 -4.56
C VAL A 116 -4.87 -6.79 -4.00
N LEU A 117 -4.79 -8.11 -3.83
CA LEU A 117 -3.58 -8.78 -3.38
C LEU A 117 -2.37 -8.48 -4.28
N SER A 118 -2.60 -8.49 -5.61
CA SER A 118 -1.54 -8.22 -6.58
C SER A 118 -0.96 -6.81 -6.47
N THR A 119 -1.76 -5.80 -6.10
CA THR A 119 -1.28 -4.42 -5.99
C THR A 119 -0.29 -4.27 -4.83
N PHE A 120 -0.44 -5.05 -3.74
CA PHE A 120 0.52 -5.07 -2.63
C PHE A 120 1.91 -5.62 -3.04
N VAL A 121 1.97 -6.43 -4.10
CA VAL A 121 3.25 -6.93 -4.65
C VAL A 121 3.85 -5.91 -5.61
N PHE A 122 3.09 -5.51 -6.64
CA PHE A 122 3.68 -4.86 -7.80
C PHE A 122 3.78 -3.33 -7.69
N GLU A 123 2.88 -2.67 -6.96
CA GLU A 123 2.92 -1.21 -6.83
C GLU A 123 4.15 -0.71 -6.07
N PRO A 124 4.58 -1.33 -4.95
CA PRO A 124 5.84 -0.97 -4.32
C PRO A 124 7.06 -1.17 -5.21
N ILE A 125 7.06 -2.22 -6.04
CA ILE A 125 8.16 -2.51 -6.97
C ILE A 125 8.21 -1.46 -8.08
N ARG A 126 7.06 -1.12 -8.68
CA ARG A 126 6.96 -0.07 -9.72
C ARG A 126 7.33 1.30 -9.17
N TRP A 127 6.85 1.64 -7.97
CA TRP A 127 7.26 2.85 -7.26
C TRP A 127 8.77 2.91 -7.05
N ASN A 128 9.37 1.82 -6.58
CA ASN A 128 10.80 1.75 -6.29
C ASN A 128 11.66 2.01 -7.54
N VAL A 129 11.27 1.50 -8.71
CA VAL A 129 11.99 1.74 -9.97
C VAL A 129 12.11 3.24 -10.28
N HIS A 130 11.12 4.04 -9.89
CA HIS A 130 11.11 5.48 -10.17
C HIS A 130 11.68 6.33 -9.03
N PHE A 131 11.44 5.94 -7.77
CA PHE A 131 11.61 6.81 -6.61
C PHE A 131 12.44 6.20 -5.47
N GLY A 132 12.83 4.94 -5.58
CA GLY A 132 13.73 4.29 -4.63
C GLY A 132 15.11 4.94 -4.61
N TRP A 133 15.70 5.10 -3.42
CA TRP A 133 17.09 5.57 -3.30
C TRP A 133 18.11 4.57 -3.87
N ARG A 134 17.70 3.30 -3.96
CA ARG A 134 18.29 2.22 -4.77
C ARG A 134 17.17 1.35 -5.32
N LEU A 135 17.47 0.60 -6.38
CA LEU A 135 16.57 -0.42 -6.89
C LEU A 135 16.45 -1.59 -5.91
N MET A 136 15.25 -2.18 -5.85
CA MET A 136 15.03 -3.48 -5.24
C MET A 136 15.80 -4.54 -6.02
N CYS A 137 16.55 -5.38 -5.30
CA CYS A 137 17.17 -6.57 -5.86
C CYS A 137 16.13 -7.67 -6.10
N GLU A 138 16.54 -8.76 -6.77
CA GLU A 138 15.65 -9.87 -7.11
C GLU A 138 15.05 -10.53 -5.86
N GLN A 139 15.85 -10.71 -4.81
CA GLN A 139 15.39 -11.28 -3.54
C GLN A 139 14.28 -10.44 -2.90
N GLU A 140 14.34 -9.11 -3.01
CA GLU A 140 13.31 -8.20 -2.48
C GLU A 140 12.00 -8.31 -3.27
N LYS A 141 12.09 -8.39 -4.61
CA LYS A 141 10.92 -8.56 -5.47
C LYS A 141 10.24 -9.90 -5.22
N LEU A 142 11.02 -10.98 -5.19
CA LEU A 142 10.51 -12.33 -4.93
C LEU A 142 9.99 -12.49 -3.51
N ALA A 143 10.65 -11.90 -2.51
CA ALA A 143 10.15 -11.91 -1.13
C ALA A 143 8.78 -11.20 -1.03
N SER A 144 8.60 -10.08 -1.74
CA SER A 144 7.30 -9.40 -1.80
C SER A 144 6.22 -10.30 -2.40
N PHE A 145 6.55 -11.01 -3.48
CA PHE A 145 5.66 -11.98 -4.12
C PHE A 145 5.30 -13.14 -3.20
N TYR A 146 6.28 -13.82 -2.61
CA TYR A 146 6.02 -14.96 -1.73
C TYR A 146 5.28 -14.56 -0.45
N PHE A 147 5.64 -13.42 0.15
CA PHE A 147 4.95 -12.91 1.35
C PHE A 147 3.46 -12.72 1.10
N TRP A 148 3.09 -11.99 0.04
CA TRP A 148 1.68 -11.74 -0.25
C TRP A 148 0.97 -12.96 -0.83
N ARG A 149 1.65 -13.84 -1.54
CA ARG A 149 1.07 -15.12 -1.97
C ARG A 149 0.65 -15.97 -0.77
N GLU A 150 1.48 -16.07 0.26
CA GLU A 150 1.13 -16.81 1.48
C GLU A 150 0.01 -16.12 2.27
N VAL A 151 0.03 -14.79 2.42
CA VAL A 151 -1.10 -14.05 2.99
C VAL A 151 -2.39 -14.35 2.22
N GLY A 152 -2.36 -14.29 0.89
CA GLY A 152 -3.51 -14.57 0.03
C GLY A 152 -4.06 -15.98 0.19
N LYS A 153 -3.19 -16.99 0.32
CA LYS A 153 -3.60 -18.38 0.62
C LYS A 153 -4.32 -18.47 1.96
N GLN A 154 -3.80 -17.81 3.01
CA GLN A 154 -4.45 -17.80 4.32
C GLN A 154 -5.74 -16.96 4.37
N MET A 155 -5.93 -16.05 3.40
CA MET A 155 -7.19 -15.38 3.10
C MET A 155 -8.16 -16.22 2.25
N GLN A 156 -7.78 -17.46 1.89
CA GLN A 156 -8.55 -18.36 1.02
C GLN A 156 -8.81 -17.82 -0.40
N ILE A 157 -7.95 -16.92 -0.88
CA ILE A 157 -8.00 -16.42 -2.26
C ILE A 157 -7.59 -17.56 -3.20
N GLN A 158 -8.43 -17.82 -4.19
CA GLN A 158 -8.25 -18.91 -5.15
C GLN A 158 -7.48 -18.44 -6.39
N ASN A 159 -6.84 -19.40 -7.07
CA ASN A 159 -6.16 -19.20 -8.34
C ASN A 159 -5.05 -18.13 -8.31
N ILE A 160 -4.34 -18.00 -7.18
CA ILE A 160 -3.16 -17.13 -7.10
C ILE A 160 -2.06 -17.72 -8.00
N PRO A 161 -1.57 -16.98 -9.02
CA PRO A 161 -0.55 -17.50 -9.93
C PRO A 161 0.73 -17.95 -9.19
N GLU A 162 1.40 -18.96 -9.75
CA GLU A 162 2.52 -19.63 -9.08
C GLU A 162 3.84 -18.90 -9.27
N THR A 163 3.97 -18.13 -10.36
CA THR A 163 5.17 -17.35 -10.67
C THR A 163 4.94 -15.85 -10.57
N TYR A 164 6.04 -15.13 -10.35
CA TYR A 164 6.05 -13.68 -10.32
C TYR A 164 5.50 -13.08 -11.62
N GLU A 165 5.96 -13.60 -12.76
CA GLU A 165 5.64 -13.08 -14.10
C GLU A 165 4.18 -13.32 -14.48
N GLU A 166 3.62 -14.47 -14.10
CA GLU A 166 2.20 -14.77 -14.32
C GLU A 166 1.32 -13.85 -13.47
N PHE A 167 1.72 -13.61 -12.22
CA PHE A 167 0.94 -12.73 -11.34
C PHE A 167 1.05 -11.25 -11.77
N GLU A 168 2.21 -10.83 -12.26
CA GLU A 168 2.38 -9.48 -12.82
C GLU A 168 1.51 -9.30 -14.07
N ARG A 169 1.49 -10.31 -14.95
CA ARG A 169 0.64 -10.30 -16.14
C ARG A 169 -0.83 -10.24 -15.76
N TYR A 170 -1.27 -11.06 -14.80
CA TYR A 170 -2.62 -11.01 -14.26
C TYR A 170 -2.98 -9.61 -13.77
N ASN A 171 -2.13 -8.99 -12.95
CA ASN A 171 -2.36 -7.64 -12.44
C ASN A 171 -2.59 -6.64 -13.58
N LEU A 172 -1.69 -6.62 -14.57
CA LEU A 172 -1.79 -5.71 -15.71
C LEU A 172 -3.02 -5.98 -16.59
N ASP A 173 -3.38 -7.24 -16.82
CA ASP A 173 -4.56 -7.64 -17.57
C ASP A 173 -5.85 -7.25 -16.85
N TYR A 174 -5.90 -7.44 -15.52
CA TYR A 174 -7.05 -7.06 -14.71
C TYR A 174 -7.32 -5.56 -14.79
N GLU A 175 -6.28 -4.73 -14.69
CA GLU A 175 -6.43 -3.28 -14.81
C GLU A 175 -6.93 -2.87 -16.19
N ARG A 176 -6.34 -3.40 -17.28
CA ARG A 176 -6.78 -3.12 -18.66
C ARG A 176 -8.27 -3.42 -18.87
N GLN A 177 -8.74 -4.52 -18.28
CA GLN A 177 -10.11 -5.00 -18.44
C GLN A 177 -11.09 -4.21 -17.56
N ASN A 178 -10.71 -3.87 -16.33
CA ASN A 178 -11.67 -3.42 -15.30
C ASN A 178 -11.58 -1.93 -14.95
N PHE A 179 -10.47 -1.23 -15.21
CA PHE A 179 -10.36 0.19 -14.90
C PHE A 179 -11.29 1.01 -15.79
N ARG A 180 -12.36 1.55 -15.21
CA ARG A 180 -13.35 2.35 -15.93
C ARG A 180 -13.91 3.39 -15.00
N TYR A 181 -14.33 4.53 -15.54
CA TYR A 181 -15.00 5.56 -14.75
C TYR A 181 -16.27 5.00 -14.07
N SER A 182 -16.46 5.37 -12.81
CA SER A 182 -17.72 5.21 -12.06
C SER A 182 -17.84 6.35 -11.05
N ASP A 183 -19.06 6.78 -10.75
CA ASP A 183 -19.31 7.80 -9.71
C ASP A 183 -18.83 7.34 -8.33
N THR A 184 -18.86 6.03 -8.06
CA THR A 184 -18.33 5.46 -6.81
C THR A 184 -16.80 5.53 -6.74
N ASN A 185 -16.10 5.31 -7.86
CA ASN A 185 -14.65 5.51 -7.94
C ASN A 185 -14.32 6.95 -7.59
N ARG A 186 -15.00 7.90 -8.24
CA ARG A 186 -14.80 9.32 -8.02
C ARG A 186 -14.99 9.68 -6.55
N ARG A 187 -16.11 9.31 -5.93
CA ARG A 187 -16.40 9.64 -4.52
C ARG A 187 -15.34 9.09 -3.57
N VAL A 188 -14.97 7.82 -3.69
CA VAL A 188 -13.96 7.18 -2.83
C VAL A 188 -12.57 7.79 -3.06
N GLY A 189 -12.22 8.08 -4.32
CA GLY A 189 -10.98 8.77 -4.67
C GLY A 189 -10.92 10.19 -4.11
N GLU A 190 -12.02 10.96 -4.19
CA GLU A 190 -12.10 12.32 -3.66
C GLU A 190 -11.98 12.32 -2.14
N ALA A 191 -12.65 11.38 -1.46
CA ALA A 191 -12.53 11.21 -0.01
C ALA A 191 -11.10 10.87 0.42
N THR A 192 -10.40 9.99 -0.31
CA THR A 192 -9.00 9.63 -0.03
C THR A 192 -8.06 10.82 -0.29
N ARG A 193 -8.26 11.55 -1.38
CA ARG A 193 -7.53 12.80 -1.66
C ARG A 193 -7.73 13.81 -0.54
N ASP A 194 -8.96 14.00 -0.08
CA ASP A 194 -9.28 14.99 0.95
C ASP A 194 -8.70 14.58 2.32
N LEU A 195 -8.64 13.27 2.61
CA LEU A 195 -7.87 12.74 3.74
C LEU A 195 -6.38 13.13 3.63
N PHE A 196 -5.73 12.90 2.49
CA PHE A 196 -4.31 13.26 2.31
C PHE A 196 -4.07 14.76 2.44
N LEU A 197 -4.99 15.58 1.93
CA LEU A 197 -4.95 17.03 2.11
C LEU A 197 -5.16 17.45 3.57
N SER A 198 -5.93 16.68 4.35
CA SER A 198 -6.22 17.01 5.75
C SER A 198 -4.98 17.07 6.63
N TRP A 199 -3.93 16.30 6.26
CA TRP A 199 -2.64 16.25 6.95
C TRP A 199 -1.80 17.53 6.77
N PHE A 200 -2.19 18.40 5.84
CA PHE A 200 -1.53 19.68 5.62
C PHE A 200 -2.35 20.83 6.24
N PRO A 201 -1.66 21.93 6.63
CA PRO A 201 -2.34 23.16 7.03
C PRO A 201 -3.36 23.61 5.97
N SER A 202 -4.52 24.08 6.41
CA SER A 202 -5.66 24.41 5.54
C SER A 202 -5.29 25.37 4.40
N TRP A 203 -4.43 26.34 4.66
CA TRP A 203 -3.96 27.35 3.69
C TRP A 203 -3.09 26.78 2.56
N MET A 204 -2.52 25.57 2.72
CA MET A 204 -1.70 24.91 1.68
C MET A 204 -2.50 23.96 0.79
N ARG A 205 -3.69 23.53 1.23
CA ARG A 205 -4.41 22.40 0.61
C ARG A 205 -4.73 22.61 -0.86
N SER A 206 -5.18 23.79 -1.24
CA SER A 206 -5.51 24.12 -2.64
C SER A 206 -4.28 24.03 -3.55
N SER A 207 -3.11 24.44 -3.07
CA SER A 207 -1.86 24.39 -3.83
C SER A 207 -1.28 22.98 -3.92
N ILE A 208 -1.51 22.13 -2.92
CA ILE A 208 -1.03 20.74 -2.87
C ILE A 208 -1.92 19.80 -3.69
N LYS A 209 -3.23 20.09 -3.79
CA LYS A 209 -4.22 19.21 -4.45
C LYS A 209 -3.81 18.74 -5.86
N PRO A 210 -3.31 19.61 -6.76
CA PRO A 210 -2.83 19.16 -8.07
C PRO A 210 -1.63 18.19 -7.99
N GLY A 211 -0.82 18.30 -6.94
CA GLY A 211 0.32 17.41 -6.68
C GLY A 211 -0.10 15.98 -6.36
N ILE A 212 -1.25 15.76 -5.72
CA ILE A 212 -1.79 14.41 -5.49
C ILE A 212 -2.11 13.75 -6.84
N TYR A 213 -2.76 14.48 -7.75
CA TYR A 213 -3.08 13.95 -9.09
C TYR A 213 -1.82 13.69 -9.94
N ALA A 214 -0.75 14.46 -9.73
CA ALA A 214 0.53 14.24 -10.39
C ALA A 214 1.21 12.91 -10.01
N LEU A 215 0.81 12.29 -8.89
CA LEU A 215 1.28 10.97 -8.49
C LEU A 215 0.47 9.81 -9.07
N LEU A 216 -0.72 10.10 -9.64
CA LEU A 216 -1.57 9.09 -10.27
C LEU A 216 -1.25 8.98 -11.77
N ASP A 217 -1.26 7.77 -12.30
CA ASP A 217 -1.11 7.55 -13.74
C ASP A 217 -2.41 7.88 -14.50
N GLU A 218 -2.33 7.91 -15.83
CA GLU A 218 -3.47 8.31 -16.67
C GLU A 218 -4.67 7.36 -16.52
N PRO A 219 -4.51 6.01 -16.51
CA PRO A 219 -5.62 5.10 -16.25
C PRO A 219 -6.34 5.36 -14.93
N MET A 220 -5.61 5.69 -13.86
CA MET A 220 -6.23 6.06 -12.58
C MET A 220 -7.00 7.37 -12.70
N LEU A 221 -6.41 8.40 -13.33
CA LEU A 221 -7.08 9.69 -13.51
C LEU A 221 -8.38 9.55 -14.30
N ASP A 222 -8.38 8.75 -15.37
CA ASP A 222 -9.57 8.45 -16.17
C ASP A 222 -10.61 7.69 -15.36
N ALA A 223 -10.21 6.65 -14.63
CA ALA A 223 -11.12 5.83 -13.83
C ALA A 223 -11.74 6.62 -12.66
N PHE A 224 -11.07 7.65 -12.16
CA PHE A 224 -11.61 8.58 -11.17
C PHE A 224 -12.39 9.75 -11.76
N GLY A 225 -12.18 10.08 -13.04
CA GLY A 225 -12.64 11.35 -13.62
C GLY A 225 -11.95 12.56 -13.00
N PHE A 226 -10.67 12.42 -12.63
CA PHE A 226 -9.86 13.50 -12.07
C PHE A 226 -9.24 14.36 -13.16
N PRO A 227 -9.00 15.66 -12.88
CA PRO A 227 -8.36 16.52 -13.86
C PRO A 227 -6.91 16.10 -14.05
N TYR A 228 -6.46 16.15 -15.30
CA TYR A 228 -5.07 15.93 -15.64
C TYR A 228 -4.19 17.06 -15.07
N PRO A 229 -3.14 16.73 -14.30
CA PRO A 229 -2.17 17.73 -13.87
C PRO A 229 -1.37 18.23 -15.08
N SER A 230 -0.85 19.46 -15.03
CA SER A 230 -0.02 19.95 -16.12
C SER A 230 1.25 19.09 -16.27
N PRO A 231 1.75 18.88 -17.51
CA PRO A 231 2.97 18.10 -17.72
C PRO A 231 4.18 18.63 -16.94
N LEU A 232 4.26 19.96 -16.79
CA LEU A 232 5.30 20.61 -15.99
C LEU A 232 5.19 20.24 -14.51
N LEU A 233 3.99 20.26 -13.93
CA LEU A 233 3.77 19.87 -12.53
C LEU A 233 4.11 18.39 -12.32
N ARG A 234 3.70 17.50 -13.23
CA ARG A 234 4.03 16.07 -13.17
C ARG A 234 5.55 15.86 -13.20
N SER A 235 6.24 16.52 -14.13
CA SER A 235 7.70 16.46 -14.23
C SER A 235 8.40 17.01 -12.97
N ALA A 236 7.90 18.10 -12.41
CA ALA A 236 8.41 18.68 -11.17
C ALA A 236 8.25 17.72 -9.98
N MET A 237 7.08 17.08 -9.82
CA MET A 237 6.82 16.09 -8.78
C MET A 237 7.73 14.86 -8.90
N VAL A 238 7.87 14.31 -10.11
CA VAL A 238 8.79 13.19 -10.38
C VAL A 238 10.23 13.59 -10.04
N SER A 239 10.65 14.79 -10.43
CA SER A 239 11.99 15.31 -10.15
C SER A 239 12.23 15.48 -8.66
N LEU A 240 11.26 16.03 -7.92
CA LEU A 240 11.32 16.19 -6.46
C LEU A 240 11.53 14.85 -5.76
N LEU A 241 10.77 13.82 -6.13
CA LEU A 241 10.90 12.48 -5.55
C LEU A 241 12.24 11.82 -5.90
N LYS A 242 12.73 11.99 -7.13
CA LYS A 242 14.08 11.52 -7.52
C LYS A 242 15.19 12.26 -6.78
N ILE A 243 15.05 13.56 -6.53
CA ILE A 243 16.00 14.34 -5.73
C ILE A 243 16.00 13.82 -4.29
N ARG A 244 14.81 13.61 -3.68
CA ARG A 244 14.69 12.97 -2.36
C ARG A 244 15.44 11.64 -2.32
N ALA A 245 15.23 10.78 -3.32
CA ALA A 245 15.89 9.48 -3.41
C ALA A 245 17.43 9.59 -3.43
N LYS A 246 17.96 10.52 -4.24
CA LYS A 246 19.41 10.81 -4.31
C LYS A 246 19.95 11.34 -2.98
N LEU A 247 19.22 12.23 -2.31
CA LEU A 247 19.62 12.75 -0.99
C LEU A 247 19.64 11.65 0.06
N ILE A 248 18.61 10.80 0.12
CA ILE A 248 18.53 9.67 1.06
C ILE A 248 19.73 8.72 0.89
N ARG A 249 20.18 8.48 -0.34
CA ARG A 249 21.37 7.66 -0.63
C ARG A 249 22.65 8.19 0.03
N LEU A 250 22.73 9.49 0.31
CA LEU A 250 23.89 10.13 0.94
C LEU A 250 23.83 10.12 2.47
N PHE A 251 22.66 9.87 3.07
CA PHE A 251 22.49 9.81 4.51
C PHE A 251 22.87 8.43 5.09
N PRO A 252 23.31 8.37 6.36
CA PRO A 252 23.60 7.11 7.03
C PRO A 252 22.38 6.16 7.01
N PRO A 253 22.62 4.83 6.98
CA PRO A 253 21.54 3.85 7.07
C PRO A 253 20.80 3.98 8.41
N ARG A 254 19.57 3.45 8.46
CA ARG A 254 18.79 3.39 9.69
C ARG A 254 19.35 2.36 10.65
N ASN A 255 19.46 2.73 11.92
CA ASN A 255 19.83 1.82 13.01
C ASN A 255 18.61 1.20 13.70
N GLN A 256 17.44 1.83 13.58
CA GLN A 256 16.17 1.36 14.11
C GLN A 256 15.16 1.25 12.97
N PRO A 257 14.26 0.25 13.01
CA PRO A 257 13.20 0.15 12.02
C PRO A 257 12.23 1.33 12.17
N ASN A 258 11.48 1.62 11.10
CA ASN A 258 10.46 2.65 11.09
C ASN A 258 9.21 2.16 10.37
N PHE A 259 8.46 1.28 11.03
CA PHE A 259 7.15 0.85 10.54
C PHE A 259 6.09 1.89 10.87
N TYR A 260 4.99 1.90 10.14
CA TYR A 260 3.86 2.79 10.43
C TYR A 260 3.36 2.63 11.88
N ILE A 261 3.27 1.38 12.35
CA ILE A 261 2.82 1.02 13.71
C ILE A 261 3.85 1.33 14.81
N ASP A 262 5.03 1.85 14.48
CA ASP A 262 6.00 2.37 15.46
C ASP A 262 5.75 3.83 15.82
N SER A 263 4.87 4.51 15.07
CA SER A 263 4.54 5.92 15.26
C SER A 263 3.18 6.10 15.93
N PRO A 264 2.91 7.26 16.57
CA PRO A 264 1.59 7.59 17.06
C PRO A 264 0.54 7.52 15.95
N ILE A 265 -0.55 6.80 16.20
CA ILE A 265 -1.64 6.60 15.23
C ILE A 265 -2.81 7.50 15.65
N PRO A 266 -3.23 8.47 14.80
CA PRO A 266 -4.22 9.49 15.18
C PRO A 266 -5.52 8.93 15.75
N SER A 267 -6.03 7.83 15.17
CA SER A 267 -7.28 7.21 15.62
C SER A 267 -7.13 6.31 16.85
N TYR A 268 -5.89 6.08 17.31
CA TYR A 268 -5.53 5.19 18.41
C TYR A 268 -4.48 5.83 19.34
N PRO A 269 -4.79 6.99 19.97
CA PRO A 269 -3.81 7.77 20.73
C PRO A 269 -3.29 7.08 21.99
N THR A 270 -4.04 6.12 22.53
CA THR A 270 -3.67 5.30 23.69
C THR A 270 -3.17 3.90 23.31
N GLY A 271 -2.88 3.68 22.02
CA GLY A 271 -2.62 2.36 21.46
C GLY A 271 -3.90 1.66 21.00
N TYR A 272 -3.73 0.43 20.50
CA TYR A 272 -4.80 -0.40 19.94
C TYR A 272 -4.62 -1.86 20.34
N GLU A 273 -5.73 -2.58 20.40
CA GLU A 273 -5.77 -4.04 20.38
C GLU A 273 -6.20 -4.48 18.98
N ILE A 274 -5.51 -5.44 18.38
CA ILE A 274 -5.75 -5.84 16.99
C ILE A 274 -7.20 -6.33 16.82
N ALA A 275 -7.74 -7.04 17.80
CA ALA A 275 -9.16 -7.45 17.84
C ALA A 275 -10.17 -6.30 17.65
N ASN A 276 -9.81 -5.07 18.05
CA ASN A 276 -10.68 -3.88 17.99
C ASN A 276 -10.40 -2.99 16.78
N VAL A 277 -9.43 -3.35 15.92
CA VAL A 277 -9.10 -2.59 14.70
C VAL A 277 -10.19 -2.75 13.65
N GLY A 278 -10.57 -1.69 12.95
CA GLY A 278 -11.69 -1.70 11.99
C GLY A 278 -12.93 -0.94 12.49
N PRO A 279 -13.99 -0.86 11.67
CA PRO A 279 -15.19 -0.10 12.03
C PRO A 279 -15.83 -0.64 13.29
N ALA A 280 -16.46 0.26 14.06
CA ALA A 280 -17.26 -0.13 15.21
C ALA A 280 -18.31 -1.16 14.78
N GLU A 281 -18.56 -2.17 15.62
CA GLU A 281 -19.59 -3.16 15.34
C GLU A 281 -20.97 -2.52 15.46
N ASN A 282 -21.42 -1.88 14.38
CA ASN A 282 -22.80 -1.45 14.28
C ASN A 282 -23.65 -2.71 14.11
N VAL A 283 -24.43 -3.00 15.16
CA VAL A 283 -25.59 -3.89 15.14
C VAL A 283 -26.39 -3.56 13.87
N LYS A 284 -26.43 -4.51 12.93
CA LYS A 284 -27.27 -4.57 11.72
C LYS A 284 -27.96 -3.26 11.33
N GLN A 285 -27.49 -2.62 10.24
CA GLN A 285 -28.37 -1.78 9.43
C GLN A 285 -29.40 -2.66 8.69
#